data_AF-A0A4Q4CFN7-F1
#
_entry.id   AF-A0A4Q4CFN7-F1
#
_cell.length_a   1.000
_cell.length_b   1.000
_cell.length_c   1.000
_cell.angle_alpha   90.00
_cell.angle_beta   90.00
_cell.angle_gamma   90.00
#
_symmetry.space_group_name_H-M   'P 1'
#
loop_
_entity.id
_entity.type
_entity.pdbx_description
1 polymer ?
#
loop_
_entity_poly.entity_id
_entity_poly.type
_entity_poly.pdbx_seq_one_letter_code
_entity_poly.pdbx_strand_id
1 'polypeptide(L)'
;WGIPVKKGDQPWPGMEGKVFYVWFDAPIEYIACTAEWADANGKTDADWERWWRTDKGAADVTYYQFMGKDNVPFHTLSFPATILGSGEPWKLVDYLKSFNYLNYDGGQFSTSQGRGVFMDQALSILPSDYWRWWLLSHAPESADSEFTWENFQTSVNKDLADVLGNLVSRVTKFAVSKFGNEVPAGGQFGPLETALIADLGARITDYTRFMAEMEVRKAASELRAIWVIGNEYLQQAAPWSVVKTDPEQAQAIVRIALNLIRIYAILSSPFIPDASATMMKAVGSDDWTWPSDVHAAIRTLQPGHGFEVPENLFRKITDEERADWQSRFSGVRT
;
A
#
# COMPACT_ATOMS: atom_id res chain seq x y z
N TRP A 1 16.68 -33.57 5.53
CA TRP A 1 15.49 -32.80 5.95
C TRP A 1 14.77 -32.37 4.68
N GLY A 2 13.49 -32.68 4.52
CA GLY A 2 12.70 -32.43 3.31
C GLY A 2 11.56 -33.45 3.13
N ILE A 3 10.73 -33.27 2.09
CA ILE A 3 9.59 -34.17 1.79
C ILE A 3 10.13 -35.52 1.27
N PRO A 4 9.82 -36.66 1.91
CA PRO A 4 10.31 -37.97 1.47
C PRO A 4 9.82 -38.33 0.06
N VAL A 5 10.71 -38.89 -0.77
CA VAL A 5 10.34 -39.37 -2.11
C VAL A 5 9.56 -40.68 -2.00
N LYS A 6 8.27 -40.64 -2.37
CA LYS A 6 7.33 -41.76 -2.28
C LYS A 6 6.54 -41.93 -3.58
N LYS A 7 5.92 -43.09 -3.76
CA LYS A 7 4.95 -43.38 -4.82
C LYS A 7 3.55 -43.46 -4.19
N GLY A 8 2.83 -42.35 -4.18
CA GLY A 8 1.65 -42.19 -3.32
C GLY A 8 2.07 -42.34 -1.85
N ASP A 9 1.36 -43.15 -1.09
CA ASP A 9 1.68 -43.39 0.33
C ASP A 9 2.78 -44.45 0.55
N GLN A 10 3.25 -45.09 -0.53
CA GLN A 10 4.19 -46.21 -0.46
C GLN A 10 5.64 -45.75 -0.69
N PRO A 11 6.64 -46.43 -0.08
CA PRO A 11 8.04 -46.21 -0.40
C PRO A 11 8.31 -46.40 -1.89
N TRP A 12 9.14 -45.53 -2.48
CA TRP A 12 9.61 -45.72 -3.85
C TRP A 12 10.92 -46.53 -3.82
N PRO A 13 10.95 -47.76 -4.38
CA PRO A 13 12.16 -48.59 -4.37
C PRO A 13 13.38 -47.87 -4.95
N GLY A 14 14.48 -47.84 -4.20
CA GLY A 14 15.74 -47.17 -4.59
C GLY A 14 15.83 -45.69 -4.23
N MET A 15 14.79 -45.12 -3.62
CA MET A 15 14.76 -43.73 -3.14
C MET A 15 14.67 -43.64 -1.61
N GLU A 16 15.01 -44.71 -0.91
CA GLU A 16 14.97 -44.77 0.55
C GLU A 16 15.88 -43.69 1.16
N GLY A 17 15.35 -42.92 2.11
CA GLY A 17 16.05 -41.81 2.75
C GLY A 17 16.32 -40.60 1.85
N LYS A 18 15.84 -40.59 0.59
CA LYS A 18 15.89 -39.43 -0.29
C LYS A 18 14.70 -38.52 -0.04
N VAL A 19 14.91 -37.23 -0.30
CA VAL A 19 13.89 -36.18 -0.22
C VAL A 19 13.84 -35.42 -1.53
N PHE A 20 12.70 -34.80 -1.82
CA PHE A 20 12.59 -33.88 -2.94
C PHE A 20 13.51 -32.67 -2.75
N TYR A 21 14.06 -32.19 -3.86
CA TYR A 21 14.86 -30.98 -3.86
C TYR A 21 13.93 -29.76 -3.73
N VAL A 22 14.30 -28.78 -2.89
CA VAL A 22 13.42 -27.66 -2.51
C VAL A 22 12.88 -26.87 -3.70
N TRP A 23 13.63 -26.76 -4.80
CA TRP A 23 13.17 -26.05 -5.99
C TRP A 23 12.11 -26.80 -6.80
N PHE A 24 11.87 -28.07 -6.49
CA PHE A 24 10.76 -28.86 -7.04
C PHE A 24 9.48 -28.66 -6.22
N ASP A 25 9.54 -28.79 -4.89
CA ASP A 25 8.35 -28.81 -4.03
C ASP A 25 7.98 -27.44 -3.45
N ALA A 26 8.89 -26.46 -3.36
CA ALA A 26 8.55 -25.15 -2.80
C ALA A 26 7.39 -24.42 -3.53
N PRO A 27 7.27 -24.44 -4.87
CA PRO A 27 6.11 -23.82 -5.53
C PRO A 27 4.79 -24.59 -5.30
N ILE A 28 4.84 -25.88 -4.96
CA ILE A 28 3.64 -26.67 -4.60
C ILE A 28 3.04 -26.14 -3.30
N GLU A 29 3.86 -25.54 -2.43
CA GLU A 29 3.43 -24.92 -1.17
C GLU A 29 2.38 -23.82 -1.38
N TYR A 30 2.32 -23.16 -2.54
CA TYR A 30 1.24 -22.21 -2.81
C TYR A 30 -0.15 -22.88 -2.76
N ILE A 31 -0.23 -24.12 -3.25
CA ILE A 31 -1.44 -24.93 -3.21
C ILE A 31 -1.65 -25.48 -1.80
N ALA A 32 -0.61 -26.04 -1.18
CA ALA A 32 -0.70 -26.62 0.16
C ALA A 32 -1.11 -25.58 1.21
N CYS A 33 -0.58 -24.36 1.15
CA CYS A 33 -0.96 -23.26 2.04
C CYS A 33 -2.46 -22.91 1.96
N THR A 34 -3.09 -23.03 0.79
CA THR A 34 -4.56 -22.86 0.71
C THR A 34 -5.34 -24.03 1.31
N ALA A 35 -4.80 -25.25 1.27
CA ALA A 35 -5.38 -26.38 1.98
C ALA A 35 -5.22 -26.21 3.51
N GLU A 36 -4.06 -25.78 3.99
CA GLU A 36 -3.85 -25.46 5.41
C GLU A 36 -4.77 -24.33 5.88
N TRP A 37 -4.98 -23.31 5.06
CA TRP A 37 -5.98 -22.27 5.33
C TRP A 37 -7.39 -22.85 5.45
N ALA A 38 -7.79 -23.75 4.55
CA ALA A 38 -9.10 -24.37 4.59
C ALA A 38 -9.29 -25.17 5.89
N ASP A 39 -8.33 -26.04 6.22
CA ASP A 39 -8.34 -26.84 7.45
C ASP A 39 -8.43 -25.96 8.71
N ALA A 40 -7.58 -24.94 8.80
CA ALA A 40 -7.53 -24.03 9.95
C ALA A 40 -8.84 -23.23 10.15
N ASN A 41 -9.66 -23.09 9.12
CA ASN A 41 -10.92 -22.34 9.14
C ASN A 41 -12.17 -23.24 9.07
N GLY A 42 -12.03 -24.55 9.28
CA GLY A 42 -13.14 -25.51 9.24
C GLY A 42 -13.83 -25.59 7.88
N LYS A 43 -13.08 -25.31 6.81
CA LYS A 43 -13.50 -25.43 5.42
C LYS A 43 -13.24 -26.85 4.92
N THR A 44 -13.67 -27.14 3.70
CA THR A 44 -13.54 -28.44 3.04
C THR A 44 -12.49 -28.38 1.93
N ASP A 45 -12.10 -29.54 1.41
CA ASP A 45 -11.20 -29.59 0.26
C ASP A 45 -11.71 -28.79 -0.95
N ALA A 46 -13.03 -28.80 -1.16
CA ALA A 46 -13.65 -28.06 -2.25
C ALA A 46 -13.37 -26.54 -2.17
N ASP A 47 -13.19 -25.98 -0.96
CA ASP A 47 -12.95 -24.55 -0.76
C ASP A 47 -11.56 -24.13 -1.24
N TRP A 48 -10.51 -24.93 -0.99
CA TRP A 48 -9.16 -24.62 -1.49
C TRP A 48 -9.00 -25.06 -2.95
N GLU A 49 -9.57 -26.20 -3.33
CA GLU A 49 -9.49 -26.72 -4.68
C GLU A 49 -10.12 -25.76 -5.69
N ARG A 50 -11.21 -25.06 -5.33
CA ARG A 50 -11.82 -24.01 -6.16
C ARG A 50 -10.80 -23.00 -6.70
N TRP A 51 -9.75 -22.68 -5.94
CA TRP A 51 -8.72 -21.72 -6.36
C TRP A 51 -7.71 -22.28 -7.35
N TRP A 52 -7.47 -23.59 -7.32
CA TRP A 52 -6.35 -24.22 -8.01
C TRP A 52 -6.75 -25.23 -9.09
N ARG A 53 -7.98 -25.71 -9.07
CA ARG A 53 -8.48 -26.77 -9.95
C ARG A 53 -9.46 -26.20 -10.97
N THR A 54 -9.09 -26.23 -12.24
CA THR A 54 -9.91 -25.69 -13.33
C THR A 54 -11.24 -26.45 -13.50
N ASP A 55 -11.26 -27.74 -13.18
CA ASP A 55 -12.45 -28.59 -13.11
C ASP A 55 -13.30 -28.38 -11.85
N LYS A 56 -12.80 -27.63 -10.86
CA LYS A 56 -13.51 -27.30 -9.60
C LYS A 56 -13.75 -25.80 -9.43
N GLY A 57 -13.59 -25.03 -10.51
CA GLY A 57 -13.99 -23.62 -10.57
C GLY A 57 -12.84 -22.63 -10.71
N ALA A 58 -11.58 -23.04 -10.80
CA ALA A 58 -10.46 -22.11 -10.96
C ALA A 58 -10.40 -21.41 -12.34
N ALA A 59 -11.35 -21.70 -13.24
CA ALA A 59 -11.43 -21.05 -14.55
C ALA A 59 -11.77 -19.55 -14.46
N ASP A 60 -12.47 -19.12 -13.40
CA ASP A 60 -12.78 -17.70 -13.15
C ASP A 60 -11.77 -17.01 -12.21
N VAL A 61 -10.73 -17.72 -11.80
CA VAL A 61 -9.66 -17.20 -10.95
C VAL A 61 -8.63 -16.50 -11.83
N THR A 62 -8.23 -15.29 -11.43
CA THR A 62 -7.04 -14.62 -11.97
C THR A 62 -5.89 -14.78 -10.99
N TYR A 63 -4.88 -15.56 -11.36
CA TYR A 63 -3.75 -15.92 -10.51
C TYR A 63 -2.56 -15.00 -10.76
N TYR A 64 -2.19 -14.25 -9.73
CA TYR A 64 -1.04 -13.34 -9.71
C TYR A 64 0.10 -13.90 -8.85
N GLN A 65 1.33 -13.82 -9.34
CA GLN A 65 2.54 -14.10 -8.54
C GLN A 65 3.44 -12.87 -8.48
N PHE A 66 3.83 -12.46 -7.26
CA PHE A 66 4.79 -11.39 -7.02
C PHE A 66 6.10 -11.97 -6.48
N MET A 67 7.24 -11.62 -7.08
CA MET A 67 8.53 -12.21 -6.71
C MET A 67 9.72 -11.31 -7.04
N GLY A 68 10.91 -11.67 -6.54
CA GLY A 68 12.18 -11.12 -7.05
C GLY A 68 12.55 -11.74 -8.41
N LYS A 69 13.32 -11.02 -9.23
CA LYS A 69 13.72 -11.45 -10.59
C LYS A 69 14.34 -12.84 -10.68
N ASP A 70 15.05 -13.28 -9.63
CA ASP A 70 15.72 -14.59 -9.61
C ASP A 70 14.75 -15.78 -9.60
N ASN A 71 13.51 -15.56 -9.13
CA ASN A 71 12.49 -16.61 -9.08
C ASN A 71 11.76 -16.80 -10.41
N VAL A 72 11.91 -15.88 -11.37
CA VAL A 72 11.14 -15.87 -12.63
C VAL A 72 11.31 -17.18 -13.43
N PRO A 73 12.52 -17.73 -13.64
CA PRO A 73 12.67 -18.98 -14.41
C PRO A 73 11.95 -20.16 -13.74
N PHE A 74 11.95 -20.24 -12.42
CA PHE A 74 11.29 -21.31 -11.68
C PHE A 74 9.77 -21.27 -11.84
N HIS A 75 9.20 -20.07 -11.93
CA HIS A 75 7.75 -19.86 -11.99
C HIS A 75 7.19 -19.74 -13.42
N THR A 76 8.04 -19.50 -14.41
CA THR A 76 7.65 -19.44 -15.83
C THR A 76 7.99 -20.72 -16.60
N LEU A 77 8.90 -21.56 -16.08
CA LEU A 77 9.33 -22.79 -16.74
C LEU A 77 9.19 -24.01 -15.84
N SER A 78 9.92 -24.06 -14.71
CA SER A 78 10.04 -25.28 -13.91
C SER A 78 8.69 -25.71 -13.31
N PHE A 79 8.02 -24.82 -12.59
CA PHE A 79 6.76 -25.14 -11.94
C PHE A 79 5.60 -25.35 -12.93
N PRO A 80 5.45 -24.54 -14.00
CA PRO A 80 4.51 -24.85 -15.07
C PRO A 80 4.76 -26.22 -15.71
N ALA A 81 6.02 -26.62 -15.92
CA ALA A 81 6.34 -27.96 -16.43
C ALA A 81 5.94 -29.06 -15.45
N THR A 82 6.11 -28.86 -14.13
CA THR A 82 5.63 -29.79 -13.10
C THR A 82 4.10 -29.90 -13.12
N ILE A 83 3.39 -28.77 -13.17
CA ILE A 83 1.93 -28.74 -13.26
C ILE A 83 1.46 -29.48 -14.52
N LEU A 84 1.97 -29.12 -15.69
CA LEU A 84 1.57 -29.74 -16.96
C LEU A 84 1.93 -31.24 -17.00
N GLY A 85 3.09 -31.60 -16.48
CA GLY A 85 3.58 -32.98 -16.42
C GLY A 85 2.78 -33.89 -15.48
N SER A 86 2.08 -33.32 -14.49
CA SER A 86 1.17 -34.09 -13.64
C SER A 86 -0.04 -34.65 -14.40
N GLY A 87 -0.39 -34.06 -15.55
CA GLY A 87 -1.59 -34.42 -16.31
C GLY A 87 -2.90 -34.02 -15.64
N GLU A 88 -2.83 -33.20 -14.60
CA GLU A 88 -3.97 -32.80 -13.79
C GLU A 88 -4.46 -31.37 -14.11
N PRO A 89 -5.78 -31.09 -14.02
CA PRO A 89 -6.42 -29.79 -14.29
C PRO A 89 -6.02 -28.59 -13.39
N TRP A 90 -4.76 -28.40 -13.05
CA TRP A 90 -4.31 -27.28 -12.22
C TRP A 90 -4.31 -25.93 -12.96
N LYS A 91 -4.60 -24.87 -12.23
CA LYS A 91 -4.54 -23.48 -12.68
C LYS A 91 -3.08 -23.04 -12.83
N LEU A 92 -2.77 -22.46 -13.99
CA LEU A 92 -1.50 -21.79 -14.25
C LEU A 92 -1.59 -20.31 -13.87
N VAL A 93 -0.43 -19.69 -13.65
CA VAL A 93 -0.30 -18.24 -13.41
C VAL A 93 -0.80 -17.44 -14.62
N ASP A 94 -1.59 -16.40 -14.37
CA ASP A 94 -2.06 -15.47 -15.41
C ASP A 94 -1.12 -14.27 -15.52
N TYR A 95 -0.66 -13.76 -14.39
CA TYR A 95 0.25 -12.60 -14.32
C TYR A 95 1.37 -12.84 -13.33
N LEU A 96 2.61 -12.60 -13.79
CA LEU A 96 3.79 -12.65 -12.95
C LEU A 96 4.42 -11.25 -12.90
N LYS A 97 4.48 -10.68 -11.70
CA LYS A 97 5.14 -9.41 -11.42
C LYS A 97 6.45 -9.67 -10.70
N SER A 98 7.56 -9.41 -11.38
CA SER A 98 8.89 -9.47 -10.79
C SER A 98 9.41 -8.09 -10.41
N PHE A 99 10.15 -8.02 -9.31
CA PHE A 99 10.90 -6.84 -8.90
C PHE A 99 12.41 -7.08 -9.03
N ASN A 100 13.13 -6.02 -9.37
CA ASN A 100 14.59 -5.96 -9.34
C ASN A 100 15.07 -5.82 -7.88
N TYR A 101 16.39 -5.68 -7.67
CA TYR A 101 16.92 -5.63 -6.32
C TYR A 101 16.72 -4.24 -5.69
N LEU A 102 16.51 -4.26 -4.37
CA LEU A 102 16.73 -3.11 -3.52
C LEU A 102 18.12 -3.23 -2.89
N ASN A 103 19.00 -2.30 -3.22
CA ASN A 103 20.32 -2.16 -2.61
C ASN A 103 20.23 -1.23 -1.39
N TYR A 104 21.29 -1.24 -0.58
CA TYR A 104 21.39 -0.51 0.68
C TYR A 104 22.72 0.26 0.79
N ASP A 105 22.59 1.59 0.84
CA ASP A 105 23.61 2.61 1.07
C ASP A 105 24.95 2.37 0.34
N GLY A 106 24.88 2.09 -0.96
CA GLY A 106 26.02 1.84 -1.84
C GLY A 106 26.49 0.38 -1.88
N GLY A 107 25.65 -0.58 -1.50
CA GLY A 107 25.97 -2.00 -1.50
C GLY A 107 24.76 -2.90 -1.30
N GLN A 108 24.97 -4.18 -1.02
CA GLN A 108 23.88 -5.13 -0.74
C GLN A 108 23.56 -5.20 0.75
N PHE A 109 22.34 -5.63 1.08
CA PHE A 109 21.99 -6.08 2.43
C PHE A 109 22.86 -7.28 2.82
N SER A 110 23.31 -7.34 4.07
CA SER A 110 24.14 -8.45 4.57
C SER A 110 23.83 -8.75 6.03
N THR A 111 23.15 -9.88 6.27
CA THR A 111 22.81 -10.33 7.63
C THR A 111 24.07 -10.63 8.45
N SER A 112 25.09 -11.26 7.84
CA SER A 112 26.33 -11.62 8.53
C SER A 112 27.16 -10.40 8.94
N GLN A 113 27.08 -9.32 8.18
CA GLN A 113 27.78 -8.06 8.49
C GLN A 113 26.89 -7.06 9.25
N GLY A 114 25.63 -7.40 9.53
CA GLY A 114 24.67 -6.48 10.14
C GLY A 114 24.41 -5.23 9.31
N ARG A 115 24.50 -5.32 7.98
CA ARG A 115 24.34 -4.20 7.05
C ARG A 115 22.91 -4.20 6.50
N GLY A 116 22.20 -3.10 6.71
CA GLY A 116 20.81 -2.94 6.31
C GLY A 116 19.83 -3.00 7.46
N VAL A 117 18.59 -2.62 7.17
CA VAL A 117 17.47 -2.70 8.11
C VAL A 117 16.69 -3.99 7.85
N PHE A 118 16.59 -4.83 8.87
CA PHE A 118 15.82 -6.08 8.82
C PHE A 118 14.46 -5.93 9.51
N MET A 119 13.51 -6.80 9.17
CA MET A 119 12.11 -6.66 9.58
C MET A 119 11.91 -6.65 11.10
N ASP A 120 12.71 -7.43 11.84
CA ASP A 120 12.74 -7.48 13.30
C ASP A 120 13.18 -6.16 13.95
N GLN A 121 13.86 -5.29 13.18
CA GLN A 121 14.44 -4.03 13.66
C GLN A 121 13.66 -2.81 13.19
N ALA A 122 13.09 -2.85 11.98
CA ALA A 122 12.44 -1.70 11.33
C ALA A 122 11.36 -1.05 12.22
N LEU A 123 10.50 -1.87 12.84
CA LEU A 123 9.38 -1.40 13.66
C LEU A 123 9.82 -0.87 15.05
N SER A 124 11.07 -1.12 15.45
CA SER A 124 11.62 -0.57 16.69
C SER A 124 11.99 0.91 16.58
N ILE A 125 12.16 1.43 15.36
CA ILE A 125 12.59 2.82 15.12
C ILE A 125 11.50 3.68 14.48
N LEU A 126 10.62 3.09 13.65
CA LEU A 126 9.54 3.80 12.98
C LEU A 126 8.32 2.91 12.75
N PRO A 127 7.10 3.48 12.76
CA PRO A 127 5.89 2.77 12.37
C PRO A 127 5.96 2.18 10.94
N SER A 128 5.18 1.13 10.72
CA SER A 128 4.99 0.41 9.44
C SER A 128 4.81 1.34 8.24
N ASP A 129 3.93 2.32 8.33
CA ASP A 129 3.52 3.18 7.20
C ASP A 129 4.67 4.01 6.61
N TYR A 130 5.67 4.37 7.41
CA TYR A 130 6.88 5.06 6.94
C TYR A 130 7.65 4.16 5.96
N TRP A 131 7.84 2.90 6.33
CA TRP A 131 8.53 1.90 5.52
C TRP A 131 7.71 1.52 4.29
N ARG A 132 6.42 1.27 4.47
CA ARG A 132 5.52 0.88 3.38
C ARG A 132 5.47 1.95 2.30
N TRP A 133 5.28 3.22 2.69
CA TRP A 133 5.26 4.32 1.74
C TRP A 133 6.56 4.40 0.95
N TRP A 134 7.71 4.40 1.64
CA TRP A 134 8.98 4.57 0.97
C TRP A 134 9.30 3.38 0.06
N LEU A 135 9.14 2.14 0.54
CA LEU A 135 9.43 0.92 -0.24
C LEU A 135 8.55 0.80 -1.48
N LEU A 136 7.26 1.15 -1.39
CA LEU A 136 6.34 1.06 -2.52
C LEU A 136 6.54 2.22 -3.51
N SER A 137 6.77 3.44 -3.02
CA SER A 137 7.09 4.61 -3.87
C SER A 137 8.45 4.53 -4.55
N HIS A 138 9.34 3.65 -4.06
CA HIS A 138 10.66 3.38 -4.62
C HIS A 138 10.80 1.93 -5.10
N ALA A 139 9.68 1.25 -5.38
CA ALA A 139 9.71 -0.15 -5.78
C ALA A 139 10.61 -0.35 -7.03
N PRO A 140 11.53 -1.33 -7.02
CA PRO A 140 12.48 -1.56 -8.10
C PRO A 140 11.83 -2.28 -9.29
N GLU A 141 10.85 -1.63 -9.95
CA GLU A 141 10.07 -2.24 -11.02
C GLU A 141 10.85 -2.35 -12.33
N SER A 142 11.49 -1.26 -12.77
CA SER A 142 12.18 -1.21 -14.07
C SER A 142 13.68 -1.49 -13.98
N ALA A 143 14.29 -1.19 -12.84
CA ALA A 143 15.70 -1.38 -12.55
C ALA A 143 15.89 -1.53 -11.04
N ASP A 144 17.08 -1.95 -10.62
CA ASP A 144 17.46 -1.96 -9.20
C ASP A 144 17.26 -0.54 -8.60
N SER A 145 16.88 -0.47 -7.32
CA SER A 145 16.72 0.77 -6.57
C SER A 145 17.66 0.79 -5.38
N GLU A 146 18.00 1.97 -4.87
CA GLU A 146 18.94 2.15 -3.78
C GLU A 146 18.25 2.78 -2.58
N PHE A 147 18.33 2.13 -1.42
CA PHE A 147 17.98 2.75 -0.15
C PHE A 147 19.15 3.60 0.35
N THR A 148 18.88 4.88 0.60
CA THR A 148 19.77 5.74 1.38
C THR A 148 18.96 6.42 2.48
N TRP A 149 19.59 6.66 3.63
CA TRP A 149 18.92 7.30 4.77
C TRP A 149 18.52 8.74 4.47
N GLU A 150 19.31 9.45 3.66
CA GLU A 150 19.01 10.79 3.15
C GLU A 150 17.72 10.80 2.33
N ASN A 151 17.60 9.89 1.37
CA ASN A 151 16.41 9.81 0.53
C ASN A 151 15.21 9.35 1.37
N PHE A 152 15.40 8.35 2.23
CA PHE A 152 14.35 7.88 3.14
C PHE A 152 13.76 9.02 3.98
N GLN A 153 14.62 9.75 4.70
CA GLN A 153 14.20 10.89 5.52
C GLN A 153 13.51 11.96 4.68
N THR A 154 14.11 12.37 3.57
CA THR A 154 13.61 13.48 2.74
C THR A 154 12.24 13.14 2.15
N SER A 155 12.11 11.96 1.54
CA SER A 155 10.89 11.53 0.87
C SER A 155 9.75 11.32 1.87
N VAL A 156 10.02 10.66 3.00
CA VAL A 156 8.99 10.43 4.03
C VAL A 156 8.55 11.76 4.68
N ASN A 157 9.49 12.62 5.08
CA ASN A 157 9.13 13.91 5.68
C ASN A 157 8.32 14.78 4.71
N LYS A 158 8.74 14.85 3.45
CA LYS A 158 8.08 15.67 2.45
C LYS A 158 6.67 15.16 2.13
N ASP A 159 6.51 13.85 1.95
CA ASP A 159 5.26 13.32 1.44
C ASP A 159 4.26 13.02 2.56
N LEU A 160 4.71 12.36 3.62
CA LEU A 160 3.82 11.97 4.72
C LEU A 160 3.58 13.13 5.69
N ALA A 161 4.64 13.78 6.18
CA ALA A 161 4.48 14.85 7.17
C ALA A 161 4.04 16.18 6.55
N ASP A 162 4.74 16.65 5.51
CA ASP A 162 4.53 18.01 4.97
C ASP A 162 3.35 18.15 4.00
N VAL A 163 3.00 17.08 3.27
CA VAL A 163 1.88 17.10 2.32
C VAL A 163 0.61 16.51 2.95
N LEU A 164 0.61 15.23 3.30
CA LEU A 164 -0.61 14.56 3.80
C LEU A 164 -0.95 14.97 5.24
N GLY A 165 -0.03 14.75 6.17
CA GLY A 165 -0.22 15.01 7.60
C GLY A 165 -0.52 16.48 7.91
N ASN A 166 0.19 17.39 7.26
CA ASN A 166 -0.03 18.82 7.39
C ASN A 166 -1.43 19.24 6.93
N LEU A 167 -1.93 18.71 5.81
CA LEU A 167 -3.28 19.02 5.33
C LEU A 167 -4.34 18.59 6.35
N VAL A 168 -4.27 17.34 6.83
CA VAL A 168 -5.21 16.79 7.81
C VAL A 168 -5.22 17.63 9.09
N SER A 169 -4.03 17.92 9.64
CA SER A 169 -3.88 18.73 10.86
C SER A 169 -4.39 20.16 10.67
N ARG A 170 -4.03 20.83 9.56
CA ARG A 170 -4.44 22.22 9.30
C ARG A 170 -5.94 22.37 9.11
N VAL A 171 -6.55 21.48 8.33
CA VAL A 171 -7.98 21.52 8.01
C VAL A 171 -8.81 21.27 9.27
N THR A 172 -8.54 20.17 9.98
CA THR A 172 -9.32 19.79 11.17
C THR A 172 -9.20 20.83 12.29
N LYS A 173 -7.98 21.31 12.60
CA LYS A 173 -7.77 22.35 13.62
C LYS A 173 -8.44 23.67 13.26
N PHE A 174 -8.34 24.09 11.99
CA PHE A 174 -8.99 25.31 11.54
C PHE A 174 -10.51 25.20 11.60
N ALA A 175 -11.07 24.08 11.15
CA ALA A 175 -12.50 23.79 11.21
C ALA A 175 -13.01 23.87 12.65
N VAL A 176 -12.37 23.17 13.60
CA VAL A 176 -12.72 23.24 15.03
C VAL A 176 -12.62 24.66 15.57
N SER A 177 -11.54 25.38 15.26
CA SER A 177 -11.32 26.74 15.77
C SER A 177 -12.34 27.76 15.27
N LYS A 178 -12.92 27.59 14.08
CA LYS A 178 -13.81 28.59 13.45
C LYS A 178 -15.26 28.19 13.38
N PHE A 179 -15.55 26.90 13.24
CA PHE A 179 -16.88 26.38 12.94
C PHE A 179 -17.32 25.26 13.88
N GLY A 180 -16.46 24.81 14.79
CA GLY A 180 -16.75 23.70 15.71
C GLY A 180 -16.39 22.33 15.13
N ASN A 181 -16.82 21.28 15.81
CA ASN A 181 -16.50 19.87 15.50
C ASN A 181 -17.51 19.20 14.56
N GLU A 182 -18.25 20.00 13.79
CA GLU A 182 -19.20 19.52 12.79
C GLU A 182 -18.87 20.12 11.42
N VAL A 183 -19.13 19.35 10.37
CA VAL A 183 -18.99 19.81 8.98
C VAL A 183 -19.91 21.02 8.77
N PRO A 184 -19.40 22.17 8.33
CA PRO A 184 -20.21 23.39 8.27
C PRO A 184 -21.14 23.44 7.04
N ALA A 185 -22.26 24.16 7.17
CA ALA A 185 -23.34 24.20 6.17
C ALA A 185 -23.26 25.36 5.17
N GLY A 186 -22.57 26.45 5.50
CA GLY A 186 -22.56 27.67 4.70
C GLY A 186 -21.89 27.55 3.33
N GLY A 187 -22.21 28.50 2.45
CA GLY A 187 -21.57 28.72 1.15
C GLY A 187 -21.86 27.64 0.10
N GLN A 188 -21.37 27.90 -1.12
CA GLN A 188 -21.54 27.02 -2.27
C GLN A 188 -20.19 26.73 -2.94
N PHE A 189 -20.13 25.61 -3.66
CA PHE A 189 -18.96 25.29 -4.47
C PHE A 189 -18.90 26.22 -5.68
N GLY A 190 -17.71 26.71 -5.99
CA GLY A 190 -17.45 27.61 -7.08
C GLY A 190 -16.56 26.99 -8.16
N PRO A 191 -15.93 27.84 -8.98
CA PRO A 191 -15.04 27.41 -10.05
C PRO A 191 -13.81 26.63 -9.56
N LEU A 192 -13.23 26.99 -8.40
CA LEU A 192 -12.06 26.31 -7.85
C LEU A 192 -12.38 24.86 -7.46
N GLU A 193 -13.51 24.63 -6.78
CA GLU A 193 -13.95 23.29 -6.41
C GLU A 193 -14.32 22.47 -7.64
N THR A 194 -14.92 23.09 -8.66
CA THR A 194 -15.24 22.42 -9.93
C THR A 194 -13.96 21.96 -10.65
N ALA A 195 -12.93 22.80 -10.71
CA ALA A 195 -11.63 22.42 -11.27
C ALA A 195 -10.96 21.30 -10.47
N LEU A 196 -10.95 21.42 -9.13
CA LEU A 196 -10.40 20.39 -8.24
C LEU A 196 -11.06 19.03 -8.46
N ILE A 197 -12.39 18.98 -8.57
CA ILE A 197 -13.14 17.73 -8.78
C ILE A 197 -12.75 17.09 -10.12
N ALA A 198 -12.60 17.88 -11.18
CA ALA A 198 -12.18 17.38 -12.49
C ALA A 198 -10.74 16.80 -12.44
N ASP A 199 -9.81 17.53 -11.83
CA ASP A 199 -8.41 17.10 -11.70
C ASP A 199 -8.29 15.84 -10.83
N LEU A 200 -9.02 15.77 -9.71
CA LEU A 200 -9.09 14.57 -8.87
C LEU A 200 -9.66 13.38 -9.64
N GLY A 201 -10.71 13.58 -10.43
CA GLY A 201 -11.33 12.50 -11.22
C GLY A 201 -10.35 11.89 -12.21
N ALA A 202 -9.59 12.72 -12.93
CA ALA A 202 -8.55 12.27 -13.85
C ALA A 202 -7.46 11.47 -13.12
N ARG A 203 -6.92 12.02 -12.02
CA ARG A 203 -5.84 11.36 -11.27
C ARG A 203 -6.28 10.08 -10.58
N ILE A 204 -7.48 10.03 -10.01
CA ILE A 204 -8.02 8.81 -9.39
C ILE A 204 -8.22 7.71 -10.43
N THR A 205 -8.64 8.08 -11.65
CA THR A 205 -8.75 7.14 -12.77
C THR A 205 -7.38 6.56 -13.12
N ASP A 206 -6.36 7.41 -13.29
CA ASP A 206 -5.00 6.96 -13.58
C ASP A 206 -4.40 6.13 -12.44
N TYR A 207 -4.57 6.56 -11.20
CA TYR A 207 -4.18 5.80 -10.02
C TYR A 207 -4.80 4.41 -9.99
N THR A 208 -6.12 4.32 -10.21
CA THR A 208 -6.86 3.04 -10.22
C THR A 208 -6.36 2.14 -11.35
N ARG A 209 -6.10 2.70 -12.55
CA ARG A 209 -5.53 1.96 -13.68
C ARG A 209 -4.14 1.44 -13.35
N PHE A 210 -3.24 2.27 -12.81
CA PHE A 210 -1.90 1.84 -12.42
C PHE A 210 -1.91 0.75 -11.35
N MET A 211 -2.83 0.82 -10.39
CA MET A 211 -3.02 -0.24 -9.40
C MET A 211 -3.46 -1.57 -10.06
N ALA A 212 -4.42 -1.52 -10.99
CA ALA A 212 -4.90 -2.69 -11.73
C ALA A 212 -3.82 -3.31 -12.63
N GLU A 213 -2.96 -2.48 -13.22
CA GLU A 213 -1.82 -2.89 -14.05
C GLU A 213 -0.58 -3.27 -13.23
N MET A 214 -0.67 -3.24 -11.89
CA MET A 214 0.43 -3.50 -10.96
C MET A 214 1.65 -2.58 -11.21
N GLU A 215 1.43 -1.34 -11.66
CA GLU A 215 2.46 -0.31 -11.80
C GLU A 215 2.62 0.46 -10.48
N VAL A 216 3.19 -0.20 -9.47
CA VAL A 216 3.18 0.25 -8.06
C VAL A 216 3.79 1.63 -7.89
N ARG A 217 4.92 1.92 -8.54
CA ARG A 217 5.61 3.21 -8.41
C ARG A 217 4.82 4.34 -9.06
N LYS A 218 4.18 4.08 -10.20
CA LYS A 218 3.32 5.06 -10.86
C LYS A 218 2.05 5.32 -10.07
N ALA A 219 1.44 4.27 -9.49
CA ALA A 219 0.33 4.41 -8.56
C ALA A 219 0.71 5.27 -7.34
N ALA A 220 1.87 5.03 -6.71
CA ALA A 220 2.35 5.86 -5.61
C ALA A 220 2.55 7.33 -6.02
N SER A 221 3.10 7.56 -7.22
CA SER A 221 3.28 8.91 -7.76
C SER A 221 1.95 9.64 -7.97
N GLU A 222 0.93 8.97 -8.52
CA GLU A 222 -0.40 9.57 -8.68
C GLU A 222 -1.08 9.81 -7.33
N LEU A 223 -0.97 8.87 -6.38
CA LEU A 223 -1.49 9.07 -5.03
C LEU A 223 -0.86 10.30 -4.35
N ARG A 224 0.45 10.47 -4.47
CA ARG A 224 1.14 11.68 -3.99
C ARG A 224 0.62 12.93 -4.69
N ALA A 225 0.43 12.89 -6.02
CA ALA A 225 -0.07 14.02 -6.79
C ALA A 225 -1.50 14.40 -6.38
N ILE A 226 -2.35 13.43 -6.06
CA ILE A 226 -3.70 13.62 -5.50
C ILE A 226 -3.65 14.41 -4.18
N TRP A 227 -2.71 14.09 -3.29
CA TRP A 227 -2.52 14.87 -2.05
C TRP A 227 -2.01 16.29 -2.30
N VAL A 228 -1.14 16.46 -3.30
CA VAL A 228 -0.58 17.77 -3.66
C VAL A 228 -1.67 18.71 -4.19
N ILE A 229 -2.53 18.26 -5.11
CA ILE A 229 -3.56 19.14 -5.68
C ILE A 229 -4.58 19.64 -4.65
N GLY A 230 -4.89 18.86 -3.61
CA GLY A 230 -5.74 19.35 -2.52
C GLY A 230 -5.05 20.37 -1.63
N ASN A 231 -3.73 20.24 -1.43
CA ASN A 231 -2.93 21.28 -0.76
C ASN A 231 -2.87 22.57 -1.60
N GLU A 232 -2.68 22.45 -2.91
CA GLU A 232 -2.70 23.59 -3.84
C GLU A 232 -4.06 24.29 -3.85
N TYR A 233 -5.15 23.52 -3.88
CA TYR A 233 -6.51 24.05 -3.72
C TYR A 233 -6.65 24.83 -2.42
N LEU A 234 -6.26 24.26 -1.27
CA LEU A 234 -6.38 24.94 0.02
C LEU A 234 -5.54 26.22 0.07
N GLN A 235 -4.37 26.23 -0.57
CA GLN A 235 -3.53 27.41 -0.65
C GLN A 235 -4.16 28.53 -1.49
N GLN A 236 -4.83 28.18 -2.59
CA GLN A 236 -5.53 29.13 -3.46
C GLN A 236 -6.84 29.61 -2.83
N ALA A 237 -7.67 28.69 -2.31
CA ALA A 237 -8.95 28.99 -1.69
C ALA A 237 -8.79 29.72 -0.34
N ALA A 238 -7.68 29.47 0.37
CA ALA A 238 -7.24 30.18 1.57
C ALA A 238 -8.36 30.45 2.59
N PRO A 239 -9.00 29.40 3.17
CA PRO A 239 -10.17 29.56 4.05
C PRO A 239 -9.87 30.42 5.29
N TRP A 240 -8.62 30.41 5.77
CA TRP A 240 -8.14 31.25 6.88
C TRP A 240 -8.15 32.75 6.59
N SER A 241 -8.07 33.13 5.30
CA SER A 241 -8.20 34.51 4.86
C SER A 241 -9.66 34.83 4.55
N VAL A 242 -10.33 33.96 3.78
CA VAL A 242 -11.71 34.13 3.32
C VAL A 242 -12.68 34.27 4.50
N VAL A 243 -12.48 33.55 5.60
CA VAL A 243 -13.37 33.63 6.79
C VAL A 243 -13.51 35.04 7.37
N LYS A 244 -12.57 35.96 7.09
CA LYS A 244 -12.61 37.33 7.59
C LYS A 244 -13.58 38.22 6.80
N THR A 245 -13.86 37.87 5.55
CA THR A 245 -14.67 38.66 4.62
C THR A 245 -15.94 37.94 4.17
N ASP A 246 -15.88 36.62 4.02
CA ASP A 246 -16.98 35.76 3.61
C ASP A 246 -16.95 34.45 4.42
N PRO A 247 -17.53 34.45 5.63
CA PRO A 247 -17.57 33.27 6.50
C PRO A 247 -18.35 32.10 5.89
N GLU A 248 -19.33 32.35 5.02
CA GLU A 248 -20.09 31.28 4.37
C GLU A 248 -19.24 30.57 3.32
N GLN A 249 -18.49 31.30 2.49
CA GLN A 249 -17.59 30.67 1.52
C GLN A 249 -16.46 29.89 2.20
N ALA A 250 -15.93 30.39 3.32
CA ALA A 250 -14.93 29.65 4.09
C ALA A 250 -15.47 28.32 4.63
N GLN A 251 -16.76 28.24 4.97
CA GLN A 251 -17.41 26.99 5.35
C GLN A 251 -17.47 26.00 4.18
N ALA A 252 -17.80 26.45 2.97
CA ALA A 252 -17.81 25.58 1.78
C ALA A 252 -16.42 24.98 1.50
N ILE A 253 -15.36 25.79 1.62
CA ILE A 253 -13.96 25.36 1.45
C ILE A 253 -13.55 24.34 2.51
N VAL A 254 -13.93 24.56 3.78
CA VAL A 254 -13.64 23.60 4.85
C VAL A 254 -14.42 22.30 4.65
N ARG A 255 -15.69 22.37 4.22
CA ARG A 255 -16.52 21.20 3.95
C ARG A 255 -15.92 20.29 2.88
N ILE A 256 -15.44 20.85 1.77
CA ILE A 256 -14.76 20.04 0.75
C ILE A 256 -13.44 19.49 1.29
N ALA A 257 -12.66 20.27 2.05
CA ALA A 257 -11.40 19.83 2.61
C ALA A 257 -11.54 18.66 3.61
N LEU A 258 -12.59 18.65 4.43
CA LEU A 258 -12.91 17.52 5.30
C LEU A 258 -13.27 16.26 4.49
N ASN A 259 -14.04 16.41 3.41
CA ASN A 259 -14.32 15.29 2.49
C ASN A 259 -13.06 14.81 1.75
N LEU A 260 -12.10 15.68 1.44
CA LEU A 260 -10.82 15.27 0.86
C LEU A 260 -10.03 14.37 1.81
N ILE A 261 -10.06 14.63 3.12
CA ILE A 261 -9.39 13.76 4.11
C ILE A 261 -9.95 12.33 4.02
N ARG A 262 -11.27 12.18 3.89
CA ARG A 262 -11.91 10.87 3.67
C ARG A 262 -11.42 10.21 2.38
N ILE A 263 -11.42 10.95 1.27
CA ILE A 263 -10.93 10.44 -0.04
C ILE A 263 -9.48 10.00 0.06
N TYR A 264 -8.62 10.80 0.72
CA TYR A 264 -7.22 10.47 0.94
C TYR A 264 -7.08 9.21 1.78
N ALA A 265 -7.88 9.05 2.83
CA ALA A 265 -7.84 7.85 3.64
C ALA A 265 -8.13 6.58 2.82
N ILE A 266 -9.17 6.60 1.98
CA ILE A 266 -9.53 5.46 1.12
C ILE A 266 -8.41 5.14 0.14
N LEU A 267 -7.96 6.15 -0.62
CA LEU A 267 -6.96 5.98 -1.67
C LEU A 267 -5.59 5.58 -1.12
N SER A 268 -5.26 6.00 0.11
CA SER A 268 -3.98 5.71 0.74
C SER A 268 -3.94 4.34 1.42
N SER A 269 -5.08 3.67 1.61
CA SER A 269 -5.16 2.41 2.34
C SER A 269 -4.28 1.27 1.81
N PRO A 270 -4.01 1.14 0.48
CA PRO A 270 -3.10 0.11 0.00
C PRO A 270 -1.63 0.39 0.37
N PHE A 271 -1.28 1.65 0.64
CA PHE A 271 0.08 2.10 0.91
C PHE A 271 0.34 2.29 2.41
N ILE A 272 -0.52 3.02 3.11
CA ILE A 272 -0.37 3.46 4.51
C ILE A 272 -1.64 3.17 5.34
N PRO A 273 -1.96 1.89 5.58
CA PRO A 273 -3.23 1.47 6.16
C PRO A 273 -3.51 2.05 7.56
N ASP A 274 -2.49 2.23 8.41
CA ASP A 274 -2.69 2.69 9.79
C ASP A 274 -3.06 4.19 9.83
N ALA A 275 -2.39 5.00 9.02
CA ALA A 275 -2.72 6.41 8.83
C ALA A 275 -4.08 6.58 8.12
N SER A 276 -4.40 5.72 7.15
CA SER A 276 -5.73 5.67 6.54
C SER A 276 -6.84 5.42 7.56
N ALA A 277 -6.68 4.42 8.43
CA ALA A 277 -7.64 4.15 9.49
C ALA A 277 -7.79 5.33 10.46
N THR A 278 -6.67 5.98 10.80
CA THR A 278 -6.65 7.17 11.66
C THR A 278 -7.41 8.34 11.02
N MET A 279 -7.21 8.59 9.72
CA MET A 279 -7.93 9.63 8.98
C MET A 279 -9.43 9.34 8.90
N MET A 280 -9.84 8.10 8.62
CA MET A 280 -11.25 7.70 8.58
C MET A 280 -11.94 7.90 9.93
N LYS A 281 -11.28 7.50 11.02
CA LYS A 281 -11.76 7.75 12.38
C LYS A 281 -11.89 9.25 12.65
N ALA A 282 -10.88 10.05 12.27
CA ALA A 282 -10.89 11.48 12.50
C ALA A 282 -12.06 12.19 11.79
N VAL A 283 -12.42 11.77 10.58
CA VAL A 283 -13.59 12.32 9.87
C VAL A 283 -14.90 11.62 10.23
N GLY A 284 -14.90 10.71 11.21
CA GLY A 284 -16.10 10.00 11.67
C GLY A 284 -16.79 9.16 10.59
N SER A 285 -16.04 8.58 9.65
CA SER A 285 -16.58 7.79 8.55
C SER A 285 -16.14 6.33 8.64
N ASP A 286 -17.05 5.42 8.33
CA ASP A 286 -16.82 3.98 8.12
C ASP A 286 -17.05 3.55 6.66
N ASP A 287 -17.59 4.46 5.84
CA ASP A 287 -17.74 4.24 4.40
C ASP A 287 -16.38 4.30 3.69
N TRP A 288 -15.85 3.13 3.34
CA TRP A 288 -14.61 2.95 2.56
C TRP A 288 -14.83 2.83 1.04
N THR A 289 -16.02 3.20 0.53
CA THR A 289 -16.36 3.10 -0.89
C THR A 289 -15.31 3.81 -1.75
N TRP A 290 -14.76 3.10 -2.75
CA TRP A 290 -13.78 3.66 -3.67
C TRP A 290 -14.33 4.91 -4.37
N PRO A 291 -13.62 6.05 -4.37
CA PRO A 291 -14.15 7.32 -4.84
C PRO A 291 -14.11 7.45 -6.37
N SER A 292 -14.73 6.52 -7.09
CA SER A 292 -14.81 6.54 -8.57
C SER A 292 -15.68 7.69 -9.10
N ASP A 293 -16.70 8.09 -8.34
CA ASP A 293 -17.45 9.34 -8.57
C ASP A 293 -16.98 10.39 -7.57
N VAL A 294 -16.10 11.29 -8.02
CA VAL A 294 -15.55 12.36 -7.17
C VAL A 294 -16.63 13.37 -6.78
N HIS A 295 -17.64 13.61 -7.64
CA HIS A 295 -18.73 14.53 -7.29
C HIS A 295 -19.55 14.00 -6.12
N ALA A 296 -19.81 12.69 -6.07
CA ALA A 296 -20.45 12.06 -4.92
C ALA A 296 -19.51 12.03 -3.71
N ALA A 297 -18.25 11.62 -3.91
CA ALA A 297 -17.28 11.44 -2.84
C ALA A 297 -17.04 12.72 -2.02
N ILE A 298 -16.91 13.87 -2.68
CA ILE A 298 -16.69 15.17 -2.01
C ILE A 298 -17.92 15.70 -1.25
N ARG A 299 -19.06 15.01 -1.34
CA ARG A 299 -20.31 15.34 -0.63
C ARG A 299 -20.72 14.24 0.36
N THR A 300 -19.85 13.29 0.68
CA THR A 300 -20.24 12.17 1.57
C THR A 300 -20.46 12.66 3.01
N LEU A 301 -19.53 13.46 3.53
CA LEU A 301 -19.67 14.10 4.84
C LEU A 301 -20.57 15.32 4.67
N GLN A 302 -21.83 15.15 5.07
CA GLN A 302 -22.88 16.18 4.98
C GLN A 302 -22.72 17.23 6.10
N PRO A 303 -23.30 18.44 5.94
CA PRO A 303 -23.35 19.41 7.02
C PRO A 303 -23.94 18.82 8.32
N GLY A 304 -23.35 19.17 9.46
CA GLY A 304 -23.70 18.60 10.78
C GLY A 304 -23.02 17.27 11.10
N HIS A 305 -22.30 16.66 10.15
CA HIS A 305 -21.51 15.45 10.40
C HIS A 305 -20.35 15.74 11.36
N GLY A 306 -20.19 14.94 12.41
CA GLY A 306 -19.15 15.13 13.42
C GLY A 306 -17.76 14.70 12.94
N PHE A 307 -16.73 15.43 13.35
CA PHE A 307 -15.33 15.05 13.12
C PHE A 307 -14.47 15.43 14.34
N GLU A 308 -13.27 14.86 14.41
CA GLU A 308 -12.30 15.09 15.46
C GLU A 308 -10.96 15.58 14.88
N VAL A 309 -10.15 16.22 15.72
CA VAL A 309 -8.77 16.55 15.37
C VAL A 309 -7.91 15.34 15.71
N PRO A 310 -7.31 14.64 14.73
CA PRO A 310 -6.44 13.52 15.03
C PRO A 310 -5.16 14.01 15.72
N GLU A 311 -4.51 13.10 16.44
CA GLU A 311 -3.11 13.28 16.80
C GLU A 311 -2.25 13.45 15.53
N ASN A 312 -1.01 13.91 15.71
CA ASN A 312 -0.13 14.14 14.57
C ASN A 312 0.11 12.81 13.81
N LEU A 313 -0.43 12.70 12.59
CA LEU A 313 -0.35 11.48 11.78
C LEU A 313 1.09 11.04 11.54
N PHE A 314 1.96 12.00 11.25
CA PHE A 314 3.36 11.74 10.94
C PHE A 314 4.25 12.77 11.62
N ARG A 315 5.12 12.31 12.52
CA ARG A 315 6.27 13.11 12.96
C ARG A 315 7.32 13.14 11.87
N LYS A 316 8.10 14.23 11.81
CA LYS A 316 9.31 14.27 11.00
C LYS A 316 10.39 13.38 11.60
N ILE A 317 11.15 12.74 10.74
CA ILE A 317 12.43 12.11 11.05
C ILE A 317 13.48 13.21 11.13
N THR A 318 14.15 13.30 12.28
CA THR A 318 15.19 14.31 12.55
C THR A 318 16.53 13.92 11.92
N ASP A 319 17.42 14.91 11.76
CA ASP A 319 18.76 14.65 11.22
C ASP A 319 19.59 13.80 12.18
N GLU A 320 19.39 13.98 13.49
CA GLU A 320 19.99 13.19 14.55
C GLU A 320 19.55 11.72 14.45
N GLU A 321 18.25 11.45 14.30
CA GLU A 321 17.74 10.08 14.12
C GLU A 321 18.27 9.44 12.85
N ARG A 322 18.25 10.18 11.72
CA ARG A 322 18.81 9.68 10.46
C ARG A 322 20.28 9.30 10.63
N ALA A 323 21.08 10.17 11.25
CA ALA A 323 22.51 9.93 11.45
C ALA A 323 22.77 8.73 12.39
N ASP A 324 22.00 8.62 13.48
CA ASP A 324 22.06 7.47 14.39
C ASP A 324 21.74 6.17 13.64
N TRP A 325 20.63 6.12 12.91
CA TRP A 325 20.23 4.92 12.17
C TRP A 325 21.22 4.56 11.07
N GLN A 326 21.71 5.54 10.31
CA GLN A 326 22.74 5.32 9.30
C GLN A 326 24.00 4.68 9.90
N SER A 327 24.44 5.15 11.07
CA SER A 327 25.56 4.54 11.78
C SER A 327 25.21 3.12 12.26
N ARG A 328 24.08 2.96 12.94
CA ARG A 328 23.61 1.70 13.54
C ARG A 328 23.45 0.56 12.52
N PHE A 329 22.98 0.87 11.32
CA PHE A 329 22.68 -0.11 10.27
C PHE A 329 23.72 -0.11 9.13
N SER A 330 24.88 0.53 9.31
CA SER A 330 25.95 0.58 8.30
C SER A 330 26.65 -0.77 8.06
N GLY A 331 26.59 -1.65 9.07
CA GLY A 331 27.29 -2.92 9.14
C GLY A 331 28.76 -2.79 9.50
N VAL A 332 29.41 -3.92 9.78
CA VAL A 332 30.85 -3.96 10.06
C VAL A 332 31.61 -3.99 8.73
N ARG A 333 32.38 -2.94 8.45
CA ARG A 333 33.41 -2.97 7.39
C ARG A 333 34.58 -3.80 7.90
N THR A 334 34.60 -5.09 7.62
CA THR A 334 35.80 -5.93 7.78
C THR A 334 36.82 -5.66 6.69
#